data_AF-A0A6Y3SMB7-F1
#
_entry.id   AF-A0A6Y3SMB7-F1
#
_cell.length_a   1.000
_cell.length_b   1.000
_cell.length_c   1.000
_cell.angle_alpha   90.00
_cell.angle_beta   90.00
_cell.angle_gamma   90.00
#
_symmetry.space_group_name_H-M   'P 1'
#
loop_
_entity.id
_entity.type
_entity.pdbx_description
1 polymer ?
#
loop_
_entity_poly.entity_id
_entity_poly.type
_entity_poly.pdbx_seq_one_letter_code
_entity_poly.pdbx_strand_id
1 'polypeptide(L)'
;EAYHENNQRGHCDITIKLKDYIWHGEAKKHTSSYSYLFKGYAQLTERYSTGTVNSASGGLIIYTRNRKCNEMMTNWKAHLDKSAPRIHACKSITITPCQKNPLVFYSQHVHTVTQLNYEVIHYPVNLYHEPVDPDL
;
A
#
# COMPACT_ATOMS: atom_id res chain seq x y z
N GLU A 1 -8.34 2.21 -18.62
CA GLU A 1 -9.63 1.93 -17.96
C GLU A 1 -9.41 1.74 -16.47
N ALA A 2 -10.35 2.14 -15.62
CA ALA A 2 -10.30 1.91 -14.17
C ALA A 2 -11.58 1.18 -13.76
N TYR A 3 -11.41 0.11 -13.00
CA TYR A 3 -12.50 -0.76 -12.55
C TYR A 3 -12.53 -0.78 -11.02
N HIS A 4 -13.75 -0.68 -10.47
CA HIS A 4 -14.02 -0.97 -9.06
C HIS A 4 -14.50 -2.42 -8.96
N GLU A 5 -13.92 -3.21 -8.06
CA GLU A 5 -14.33 -4.60 -7.79
C GLU A 5 -14.28 -5.56 -8.99
N ASN A 6 -13.14 -5.63 -9.69
CA ASN A 6 -13.00 -6.62 -10.77
C ASN A 6 -12.73 -8.02 -10.18
N ASN A 7 -13.62 -8.99 -10.43
CA ASN A 7 -13.56 -10.33 -9.85
C ASN A 7 -12.55 -11.25 -10.58
N GLN A 8 -11.27 -10.85 -10.62
CA GLN A 8 -10.17 -11.66 -11.15
C GLN A 8 -9.34 -12.20 -9.97
N ARG A 9 -9.76 -13.35 -9.42
CA ARG A 9 -9.07 -14.11 -8.35
C ARG A 9 -9.16 -13.51 -6.93
N GLY A 10 -10.13 -12.63 -6.68
CA GLY A 10 -10.47 -12.05 -5.38
C GLY A 10 -10.85 -10.56 -5.50
N HIS A 11 -11.43 -9.97 -4.44
CA HIS A 11 -11.83 -8.56 -4.41
C HIS A 11 -10.61 -7.65 -4.24
N CYS A 12 -10.08 -7.15 -5.35
CA CYS A 12 -9.17 -5.99 -5.34
C CYS A 12 -10.01 -4.71 -5.45
N ASP A 13 -9.79 -3.75 -4.54
CA ASP A 13 -10.63 -2.54 -4.45
C ASP A 13 -10.55 -1.66 -5.71
N ILE A 14 -9.35 -1.52 -6.27
CA ILE A 14 -9.08 -0.69 -7.45
C ILE A 14 -8.22 -1.48 -8.43
N THR A 15 -8.65 -1.59 -9.69
CA THR A 15 -7.82 -2.09 -10.78
C THR A 15 -7.70 -1.04 -11.87
N ILE A 16 -6.48 -0.62 -12.18
CA ILE A 16 -6.18 0.29 -13.29
C ILE A 16 -5.54 -0.53 -14.40
N LYS A 17 -6.11 -0.47 -15.61
CA LYS A 17 -5.56 -1.11 -16.81
C LYS A 17 -5.18 -0.06 -17.85
N LEU A 18 -3.93 -0.10 -18.32
CA LEU A 18 -3.42 0.74 -19.39
C LEU A 18 -2.67 -0.14 -20.40
N LYS A 19 -3.30 -0.46 -21.54
CA LYS A 19 -2.80 -1.49 -22.45
C LYS A 19 -2.56 -2.80 -21.67
N ASP A 20 -1.34 -3.32 -21.71
CA ASP A 20 -0.96 -4.54 -21.00
C ASP A 20 -0.61 -4.29 -19.52
N TYR A 21 -0.51 -3.03 -19.09
CA TYR A 21 -0.21 -2.67 -17.72
C TYR A 21 -1.42 -2.81 -16.82
N ILE A 22 -1.22 -3.49 -15.68
CA ILE A 22 -2.20 -3.66 -14.62
C ILE A 22 -1.60 -3.14 -13.32
N TRP A 23 -2.34 -2.27 -12.65
CA TRP A 23 -2.02 -1.78 -11.32
C TRP A 23 -3.17 -2.09 -10.38
N HIS A 24 -2.85 -2.66 -9.24
CA HIS A 24 -3.83 -3.05 -8.22
C HIS A 24 -3.71 -2.12 -7.01
N GLY A 25 -4.85 -1.66 -6.52
CA GLY A 25 -4.96 -0.81 -5.33
C GLY A 25 -5.81 -1.49 -4.27
N GLU A 26 -5.31 -1.48 -3.04
CA GLU A 26 -6.02 -1.94 -1.85
C GLU A 26 -6.26 -0.74 -0.91
N ALA A 27 -7.48 -0.60 -0.40
CA ALA A 27 -7.90 0.47 0.48
C ALA A 27 -8.14 -0.06 1.90
N LYS A 28 -7.43 0.48 2.89
CA LYS A 28 -7.61 0.10 4.31
C LYS A 28 -7.88 1.31 5.19
N LYS A 29 -8.84 1.19 6.10
CA LYS A 29 -9.08 2.16 7.18
C LYS A 29 -8.18 1.83 8.36
N HIS A 30 -7.23 2.70 8.69
CA HIS A 30 -6.40 2.59 9.87
C HIS A 30 -7.12 3.16 11.10
N THR A 31 -7.57 2.27 11.99
CA THR A 31 -8.20 2.63 13.26
C THR A 31 -7.21 2.54 14.42
N SER A 32 -6.45 1.45 14.53
CA SER A 32 -5.45 1.27 15.60
C SER A 32 -4.36 0.23 15.30
N SER A 33 -4.64 -0.79 14.49
CA SER A 33 -3.72 -1.91 14.26
C SER A 33 -3.06 -1.88 12.88
N TYR A 34 -1.74 -1.88 12.85
CA TYR A 34 -0.94 -2.07 11.63
C TYR A 34 -1.07 -3.46 11.01
N SER A 35 -1.53 -4.46 11.78
CA SER A 35 -1.78 -5.80 11.24
C SER A 35 -2.85 -5.81 10.14
N TYR A 36 -3.82 -4.88 10.21
CA TYR A 36 -4.86 -4.76 9.20
C TYR A 36 -4.33 -4.15 7.89
N LEU A 37 -3.44 -3.16 7.99
CA LEU A 37 -2.70 -2.62 6.85
C LEU A 37 -1.81 -3.69 6.23
N PHE A 38 -1.10 -4.47 7.06
CA PHE A 38 -0.25 -5.56 6.61
C PHE A 38 -1.01 -6.68 5.91
N LYS A 39 -2.23 -7.01 6.37
CA LYS A 39 -3.12 -7.94 5.64
C LYS A 39 -3.46 -7.42 4.24
N GLY A 40 -3.76 -6.13 4.10
CA GLY A 40 -4.00 -5.51 2.79
C GLY A 40 -2.78 -5.55 1.88
N TYR A 41 -1.62 -5.22 2.44
CA TYR A 41 -0.33 -5.34 1.74
C TYR A 41 -0.09 -6.78 1.24
N ALA A 42 -0.27 -7.79 2.10
CA ALA A 42 -0.07 -9.18 1.72
C ALA A 42 -1.08 -9.68 0.65
N GLN A 43 -2.32 -9.18 0.68
CA GLN A 43 -3.30 -9.46 -0.37
C GLN A 43 -2.81 -8.93 -1.73
N LEU A 44 -2.32 -7.70 -1.74
CA LEU A 44 -1.80 -7.05 -2.94
C LEU A 44 -0.58 -7.79 -3.52
N THR A 45 0.40 -8.13 -2.67
CA THR A 45 1.69 -8.65 -3.13
C THR A 45 1.69 -10.15 -3.40
N GLU A 46 0.92 -10.96 -2.67
CA GLU A 46 0.95 -12.43 -2.80
C GLU A 46 -0.26 -13.02 -3.54
N ARG A 47 -1.42 -12.34 -3.56
CA ARG A 47 -2.65 -12.92 -4.14
C ARG A 47 -3.03 -12.30 -5.48
N TYR A 48 -2.89 -11.00 -5.63
CA TYR A 48 -3.35 -10.28 -6.82
C TYR A 48 -2.25 -10.02 -7.84
N SER A 49 -1.02 -9.90 -7.37
CA SER A 49 0.14 -9.81 -8.24
C SER A 49 0.39 -11.15 -8.95
N THR A 50 0.30 -11.17 -10.28
CA THR A 50 0.93 -12.24 -11.07
C THR A 50 2.45 -12.07 -11.13
N GLY A 51 2.98 -10.94 -10.65
CA GLY A 51 4.40 -10.59 -10.65
C GLY A 51 5.01 -10.47 -12.04
N THR A 52 4.19 -10.44 -13.10
CA THR A 52 4.66 -10.30 -14.48
C THR A 52 5.11 -8.87 -14.76
N VAL A 53 5.95 -8.65 -15.78
CA VAL A 53 6.52 -7.33 -16.14
C VAL A 53 5.50 -6.19 -16.16
N ASN A 54 4.28 -6.44 -16.65
CA ASN A 54 3.25 -5.42 -16.76
C ASN A 54 2.30 -5.35 -15.54
N SER A 55 2.54 -6.14 -14.50
CA SER A 55 1.75 -6.17 -13.25
C SER A 55 2.67 -6.22 -12.02
N ALA A 56 3.80 -5.52 -12.09
CA ALA A 56 4.83 -5.49 -11.05
C ALA A 56 4.72 -4.27 -10.11
N SER A 57 3.54 -3.65 -10.04
CA SER A 57 3.29 -2.53 -9.12
C SER A 57 1.85 -2.47 -8.63
N GLY A 58 1.67 -1.85 -7.46
CA GLY A 58 0.38 -1.64 -6.83
C GLY A 58 0.41 -0.52 -5.80
N GLY A 59 -0.67 -0.35 -5.04
CA GLY A 59 -0.74 0.63 -3.98
C GLY A 59 -1.62 0.25 -2.80
N LEU A 60 -1.19 0.68 -1.62
CA LEU A 60 -1.98 0.63 -0.40
C LEU A 60 -2.45 2.04 -0.05
N ILE A 61 -3.76 2.27 -0.16
CA ILE A 61 -4.42 3.53 0.19
C ILE A 61 -4.89 3.42 1.64
N ILE A 62 -4.38 4.30 2.50
CA ILE A 62 -4.56 4.21 3.95
C ILE A 62 -5.43 5.38 4.42
N TYR A 63 -6.70 5.12 4.68
CA TYR A 63 -7.58 6.11 5.29
C TYR A 63 -7.30 6.21 6.78
N THR A 64 -7.05 7.41 7.29
CA THR A 64 -6.71 7.62 8.70
C THR A 64 -7.45 8.81 9.26
N ARG A 65 -7.86 8.73 10.53
CA ARG A 65 -8.33 9.87 11.34
C ARG A 65 -7.31 10.27 12.40
N ASN A 66 -6.06 9.84 12.27
CA ASN A 66 -5.01 10.23 13.20
C ASN A 66 -4.61 11.69 12.95
N ARG A 67 -4.73 12.54 13.97
CA ARG A 67 -4.26 13.94 13.93
C ARG A 67 -2.80 14.03 13.46
N LYS A 68 -1.96 13.10 13.93
CA LYS A 68 -0.54 13.00 13.58
C LYS A 68 -0.30 11.94 12.50
N CYS A 69 -0.72 12.24 11.27
CA CYS A 69 -0.61 11.32 10.14
C CYS A 69 0.85 10.94 9.82
N ASN A 70 1.80 11.86 10.00
CA ASN A 70 3.24 11.63 9.81
C ASN A 70 3.80 10.58 10.79
N GLU A 71 3.43 10.65 12.06
CA GLU A 71 3.83 9.66 13.08
C GLU A 71 3.23 8.29 12.76
N MET A 72 1.95 8.24 12.36
CA MET A 72 1.29 7.01 11.93
C MET A 72 2.00 6.36 10.74
N MET A 73 2.35 7.14 9.71
CA MET A 73 3.06 6.61 8.54
C MET A 73 4.50 6.18 8.85
N THR A 74 5.18 6.85 9.78
CA THR A 74 6.50 6.42 10.28
C THR A 74 6.41 5.06 10.98
N ASN A 75 5.41 4.89 11.84
CA ASN A 75 5.17 3.63 12.54
C ASN A 75 4.75 2.51 11.56
N TRP A 76 3.93 2.84 10.56
CA TRP A 76 3.57 1.91 9.50
C TRP A 76 4.81 1.45 8.71
N LYS A 77 5.66 2.38 8.30
CA LYS A 77 6.94 2.08 7.64
C LYS A 77 7.78 1.10 8.46
N ALA A 78 7.95 1.36 9.76
CA ALA A 78 8.72 0.48 10.65
C ALA A 78 8.07 -0.91 10.81
N HIS A 79 6.75 -0.96 10.91
CA HIS A 79 6.01 -2.23 10.97
C HIS A 79 6.18 -3.04 9.69
N LEU A 80 6.10 -2.38 8.53
CA LEU A 80 6.26 -3.00 7.22
C LEU A 80 7.67 -3.56 7.03
N ASP A 81 8.70 -2.78 7.32
CA ASP A 81 10.11 -3.19 7.20
C ASP A 81 10.43 -4.45 8.02
N LYS A 82 9.88 -4.52 9.24
CA LYS A 82 9.99 -5.70 10.10
C LYS A 82 9.18 -6.90 9.61
N SER A 83 8.06 -6.68 8.93
CA SER A 83 7.05 -7.72 8.69
C SER A 83 7.09 -8.30 7.28
N ALA A 84 7.33 -7.47 6.27
CA ALA A 84 7.33 -7.87 4.87
C ALA A 84 8.34 -8.98 4.54
N PRO A 85 9.56 -9.04 5.10
CA PRO A 85 10.49 -10.14 4.83
C PRO A 85 9.95 -11.53 5.23
N ARG A 86 8.92 -11.61 6.07
CA ARG A 86 8.30 -12.87 6.50
C ARG A 86 7.35 -13.48 5.46
N ILE A 87 6.93 -12.71 4.46
CA ILE A 87 5.99 -13.15 3.42
C ILE A 87 6.61 -13.17 2.02
N HIS A 88 7.83 -12.63 1.87
CA HIS A 88 8.53 -12.50 0.59
C HIS A 88 9.69 -13.47 0.46
N ALA A 89 10.17 -13.69 -0.76
CA ALA A 89 11.35 -14.52 -1.02
C ALA A 89 12.66 -13.86 -0.54
N CYS A 90 12.65 -12.54 -0.35
CA CYS A 90 13.81 -11.76 0.07
C CYS A 90 13.86 -11.56 1.60
N LYS A 91 15.09 -11.58 2.15
CA LYS A 91 15.35 -11.38 3.59
C LYS A 91 15.17 -9.92 4.05
N SER A 92 14.99 -9.00 3.12
CA SER A 92 14.78 -7.58 3.36
C SER A 92 13.93 -6.97 2.25
N ILE A 93 13.33 -5.82 2.52
CA ILE A 93 12.68 -4.98 1.51
C ILE A 93 13.42 -3.63 1.40
N THR A 94 13.22 -2.91 0.32
CA THR A 94 13.71 -1.54 0.17
C THR A 94 12.57 -0.57 0.41
N ILE A 95 12.81 0.49 1.20
CA ILE A 95 11.83 1.56 1.40
C ILE A 95 12.42 2.89 0.93
N THR A 96 11.73 3.54 0.00
CA THR A 96 12.15 4.80 -0.61
C THR A 96 11.12 5.90 -0.30
N PRO A 97 11.51 7.05 0.27
CA PRO A 97 10.58 8.15 0.51
C PRO A 97 10.13 8.79 -0.82
N CYS A 98 8.87 9.24 -0.89
CA CYS A 98 8.39 10.00 -2.03
C CYS A 98 8.92 11.45 -1.95
N GLN A 99 9.62 11.90 -2.99
CA GLN A 99 10.20 13.25 -3.04
C GLN A 99 9.13 14.36 -3.07
N LYS A 100 7.95 14.07 -3.63
CA LYS A 100 6.88 15.06 -3.80
C LYS A 100 5.89 15.10 -2.63
N ASN A 101 5.81 14.04 -1.83
CA ASN A 101 4.91 13.96 -0.70
C ASN A 101 5.59 13.24 0.48
N PRO A 102 6.02 13.98 1.52
CA PRO A 102 6.71 13.41 2.67
C PRO A 102 5.90 12.38 3.48
N LEU A 103 4.58 12.32 3.30
CA LEU A 103 3.72 11.33 3.94
C LEU A 103 3.65 10.01 3.17
N VAL A 104 4.17 9.97 1.95
CA VAL A 104 4.12 8.83 1.04
C VAL A 104 5.50 8.18 0.96
N PHE A 105 5.52 6.85 0.88
CA PHE A 105 6.72 6.09 0.60
C PHE A 105 6.42 4.90 -0.30
N TYR A 106 7.47 4.37 -0.91
CA TYR A 106 7.43 3.19 -1.75
C TYR A 106 8.12 2.04 -1.01
N SER A 107 7.58 0.83 -1.12
CA SER A 107 8.27 -0.39 -0.73
C SER A 107 8.52 -1.26 -1.95
N GLN A 108 9.72 -1.80 -2.08
CA GLN A 108 10.08 -2.74 -3.14
C GLN A 108 10.56 -4.06 -2.53
N HIS A 109 10.14 -5.17 -3.13
CA HIS A 109 10.54 -6.51 -2.72
C HIS A 109 10.67 -7.42 -3.95
N VAL A 110 11.35 -8.56 -3.79
CA VAL A 110 11.42 -9.60 -4.81
C VAL A 110 10.18 -10.48 -4.69
N HIS A 111 9.37 -10.52 -5.74
CA HIS A 111 8.14 -11.30 -5.78
C HIS A 111 8.44 -12.80 -5.74
N THR A 112 7.69 -13.54 -4.94
CA THR A 112 7.96 -14.95 -4.59
C THR A 112 7.97 -15.88 -5.80
N VAL A 113 7.07 -15.66 -6.77
CA VAL A 113 6.91 -16.55 -7.94
C VAL A 113 7.82 -16.15 -9.10
N THR A 114 7.81 -14.88 -9.47
CA THR A 114 8.45 -14.40 -10.70
C THR A 114 9.88 -13.93 -10.50
N GLN A 115 10.31 -13.75 -9.25
CA GLN A 115 11.62 -13.20 -8.89
C GLN A 115 11.88 -11.79 -9.47
N LEU A 116 10.84 -11.12 -9.96
CA LEU A 116 10.89 -9.74 -10.39
C LEU A 116 10.63 -8.81 -9.21
N ASN A 117 11.14 -7.58 -9.31
CA ASN A 117 10.87 -6.56 -8.32
C ASN A 117 9.41 -6.10 -8.40
N TYR A 118 8.75 -6.04 -7.25
CA TYR A 118 7.39 -5.51 -7.13
C TYR A 118 7.37 -4.28 -6.23
N GLU A 119 6.84 -3.17 -6.74
CA GLU A 119 6.75 -1.89 -6.04
C GLU A 119 5.34 -1.61 -5.52
N VAL A 120 5.22 -1.16 -4.26
CA VAL A 120 3.96 -0.71 -3.66
C VAL A 120 4.11 0.73 -3.20
N ILE A 121 3.24 1.62 -3.68
CA ILE A 121 3.07 2.96 -3.10
C ILE A 121 2.18 2.88 -1.86
N HIS A 122 2.61 3.49 -0.75
CA HIS A 122 1.84 3.60 0.50
C HIS A 122 1.36 5.03 0.67
N TYR A 123 0.06 5.25 0.46
CA TYR A 123 -0.51 6.59 0.34
C TYR A 123 -1.56 6.84 1.44
N PRO A 124 -1.32 7.79 2.37
CA PRO A 124 -2.32 8.12 3.38
C PRO A 124 -3.34 9.12 2.85
N VAL A 125 -4.61 8.87 3.16
CA VAL A 125 -5.70 9.83 3.02
C VAL A 125 -6.14 10.24 4.42
N ASN A 126 -5.76 11.45 4.82
CA ASN A 126 -6.09 11.98 6.14
C ASN A 126 -7.52 12.55 6.15
N LEU A 127 -8.35 11.98 7.01
CA LEU A 127 -9.75 12.33 7.23
C LEU A 127 -9.98 12.88 8.65
N TYR A 128 -8.92 13.25 9.37
CA TYR A 128 -9.06 13.92 10.66
C TYR A 128 -9.74 15.28 10.47
N HIS A 129 -10.77 15.54 11.27
CA HIS A 129 -11.55 16.76 11.24
C HIS A 129 -11.91 17.15 12.67
N GLU A 130 -11.28 18.23 13.15
CA GLU A 130 -11.53 18.85 14.45
C GLU A 130 -11.59 20.35 14.18
N PRO A 131 -12.76 20.88 13.81
CA PRO A 131 -12.90 22.31 13.54
C PRO A 131 -12.65 23.06 14.84
N VAL A 132 -11.77 24.07 14.77
CA VAL A 132 -11.55 24.99 15.88
C VAL A 132 -12.54 26.14 15.72
N ASP A 133 -13.07 26.63 16.84
CA ASP A 133 -14.03 27.72 16.88
C ASP A 133 -13.46 28.95 16.13
N PRO A 134 -14.21 29.62 15.23
CA PRO A 134 -13.74 30.84 14.56
C PRO A 134 -13.37 31.99 15.52
N ASP A 135 -13.86 31.95 16.76
CA ASP A 135 -13.59 32.97 17.78
C ASP A 135 -12.37 32.64 18.67
N LEU A 136 -11.59 31.59 18.34
CA LEU A 136 -10.34 31.18 19.01
C LEU A 136 -9.09 31.41 18.16
#